data_AF-A0A2E2RUT4-F1
#
_entry.id   AF-A0A2E2RUT4-F1
#
_cell.length_a   1.000
_cell.length_b   1.000
_cell.length_c   1.000
_cell.angle_alpha   90.00
_cell.angle_beta   90.00
_cell.angle_gamma   90.00
#
_symmetry.space_group_name_H-M   'P 1'
#
loop_
_entity.id
_entity.type
_entity.pdbx_description
1 polymer ?
#
loop_
_entity_poly.entity_id
_entity_poly.type
_entity_poly.pdbx_seq_one_letter_code
_entity_poly.pdbx_strand_id
1 'polypeptide(L)'
;MSANAELARAESYFLNDAPVTSRDRIVTGREVLTRGQLKPPSDYRLILAAAGRTELVELDAEIDLREYETPRFYALQSDRVFSFTVDEIDQVWANETIPVDLLVALVAMPPDRELLLERTGEPDIVLSSGGTVSLAGKAVEHLRTRPKATHELVEVTVFTTSGTFPEEGALRVPPVTVVKQVLARAAAKLDLTDTTDWVVTVGGRDINPNHSFTQNGLSGRVELEWGPREGGGGA
;
A
#
# COMPACT_ATOMS: atom_id res chain seq x y z
N MET A 1 43.46 11.30 29.09
CA MET A 1 42.03 11.21 28.70
C MET A 1 41.56 9.82 29.11
N SER A 2 40.69 9.73 30.12
CA SER A 2 40.30 8.45 30.72
C SER A 2 39.33 7.67 29.83
N ALA A 3 39.51 6.34 29.79
CA ALA A 3 38.77 5.33 29.04
C ALA A 3 37.29 5.14 29.46
N ASN A 4 36.67 6.14 30.08
CA ASN A 4 35.35 6.04 30.75
C ASN A 4 34.27 6.92 30.11
N ALA A 5 34.39 7.25 28.82
CA ALA A 5 33.39 8.05 28.10
C ALA A 5 33.08 7.53 26.68
N GLU A 6 33.37 6.26 26.37
CA GLU A 6 32.66 5.56 25.29
C GLU A 6 31.42 4.90 25.92
N LEU A 7 30.42 5.71 26.25
CA LEU A 7 29.08 5.18 26.54
C LEU A 7 28.68 4.36 25.32
N ALA A 8 28.60 3.04 25.45
CA ALA A 8 28.07 2.16 24.42
C ALA A 8 26.67 2.67 24.05
N ARG A 9 26.57 3.40 22.94
CA ARG A 9 25.30 3.83 22.38
C ARG A 9 24.51 2.56 22.11
N ALA A 10 23.35 2.42 22.74
CA ALA A 10 22.48 1.29 22.47
C ALA A 10 22.08 1.35 20.99
N GLU A 11 22.28 0.24 20.29
CA GLU A 11 21.77 0.07 18.93
C GLU A 11 20.31 -0.37 19.01
N SER A 12 19.50 0.07 18.05
CA SER A 12 18.08 -0.26 17.99
C SER A 12 17.75 -0.96 16.69
N TYR A 13 16.94 -2.02 16.78
CA TYR A 13 16.37 -2.72 15.65
C TYR A 13 14.90 -3.01 15.91
N PHE A 14 14.19 -3.50 14.89
CA PHE A 14 12.82 -3.98 15.04
C PHE A 14 12.78 -5.50 14.92
N LEU A 15 11.99 -6.16 15.75
CA LEU A 15 11.65 -7.58 15.63
C LEU A 15 10.13 -7.70 15.53
N ASN A 16 9.62 -8.19 14.39
CA ASN A 16 8.17 -8.24 14.13
C ASN A 16 7.50 -6.89 14.42
N ASP A 17 8.12 -5.81 13.93
CA ASP A 17 7.74 -4.41 14.12
C ASP A 17 7.79 -3.87 15.56
N ALA A 18 8.15 -4.68 16.55
CA ALA A 18 8.42 -4.22 17.90
C ALA A 18 9.87 -3.71 18.03
N PRO A 19 10.10 -2.51 18.58
CA PRO A 19 11.46 -2.01 18.78
C PRO A 19 12.17 -2.82 19.87
N VAL A 20 13.45 -3.13 19.62
CA VAL A 20 14.34 -3.83 20.54
C VAL A 20 15.64 -3.04 20.64
N THR A 21 16.18 -2.95 21.86
CA THR A 21 17.49 -2.32 22.11
C THR A 21 18.55 -3.38 22.41
N SER A 22 19.73 -3.16 21.86
CA SER A 22 20.93 -3.96 22.12
C SER A 22 22.04 -3.06 22.64
N ARG A 23 22.78 -3.54 23.64
CA ARG A 23 24.05 -2.90 24.04
C ARG A 23 25.21 -3.35 23.15
N ASP A 24 25.02 -4.47 22.47
CA ASP A 24 25.98 -5.05 21.56
C ASP A 24 25.71 -4.50 20.16
N ARG A 25 26.79 -4.09 19.48
CA ARG A 25 26.74 -3.61 18.08
C ARG A 25 26.58 -4.77 17.10
N ILE A 26 27.09 -5.93 17.48
CA ILE A 26 26.99 -7.17 16.72
C ILE A 26 26.07 -8.10 17.49
N VAL A 27 25.09 -8.68 16.80
CA VAL A 27 24.13 -9.63 17.38
C VAL A 27 24.09 -10.89 16.52
N THR A 28 23.78 -12.03 17.12
CA THR A 28 23.49 -13.24 16.33
C THR A 28 22.01 -13.39 16.03
N GLY A 29 21.64 -14.13 14.97
CA GLY A 29 20.24 -14.44 14.70
C GLY A 29 19.53 -15.11 15.89
N ARG A 30 20.25 -15.98 16.59
CA ARG A 30 19.81 -16.65 17.83
C ARG A 30 19.53 -15.64 18.95
N GLU A 31 20.39 -14.64 19.14
CA GLU A 31 20.19 -13.59 20.13
C GLU A 31 18.97 -12.74 19.80
N VAL A 32 18.78 -12.38 18.53
CA VAL A 32 17.60 -11.64 18.07
C VAL A 32 16.31 -12.38 18.46
N LEU A 33 16.21 -13.68 18.13
CA LEU A 33 15.07 -14.52 18.49
C LEU A 33 14.90 -14.66 20.00
N THR A 34 16.00 -14.85 20.73
CA THR A 34 15.99 -15.04 22.19
C THR A 34 15.52 -13.78 22.92
N ARG A 35 15.94 -12.59 22.48
CA ARG A 35 15.45 -11.29 23.02
C ARG A 35 13.95 -11.10 22.76
N GLY A 36 13.44 -11.63 21.65
CA GLY A 36 12.01 -11.72 21.35
C GLY A 36 11.24 -12.79 22.12
N GLN A 37 11.90 -13.55 22.99
CA GLN A 37 11.32 -14.70 23.71
C GLN A 37 10.79 -15.81 22.78
N LEU A 38 11.29 -15.89 21.55
CA LEU A 38 10.91 -16.89 20.55
C LEU A 38 11.76 -18.16 20.74
N LYS A 39 11.14 -19.23 21.25
CA LYS A 39 11.84 -20.47 21.65
C LYS A 39 11.09 -21.72 21.18
N PRO A 40 11.83 -22.78 20.77
CA PRO A 40 13.27 -22.76 20.52
C PRO A 40 13.59 -21.94 19.24
N PRO A 41 14.75 -21.26 19.16
CA PRO A 41 15.11 -20.48 17.97
C PRO A 41 15.08 -21.26 16.66
N SER A 42 15.31 -22.58 16.72
CA SER A 42 15.25 -23.49 15.55
C SER A 42 13.90 -23.53 14.85
N ASP A 43 12.81 -23.22 15.56
CA ASP A 43 11.44 -23.29 15.01
C ASP A 43 11.09 -22.08 14.15
N TYR A 44 11.99 -21.08 14.11
CA TYR A 44 11.79 -19.83 13.39
C TYR A 44 12.78 -19.70 12.24
N ARG A 45 12.33 -19.05 11.16
CA ARG A 45 13.20 -18.44 10.16
C ARG A 45 13.25 -16.95 10.46
N LEU A 46 14.46 -16.40 10.52
CA LEU A 46 14.69 -14.99 10.76
C LEU A 46 15.02 -14.31 9.44
N ILE A 47 14.22 -13.35 9.02
CA ILE A 47 14.44 -12.57 7.81
C ILE A 47 14.89 -11.17 8.21
N LEU A 48 16.04 -10.70 7.71
CA LEU A 48 16.43 -9.30 7.81
C LEU A 48 15.90 -8.56 6.58
N ALA A 49 15.14 -7.50 6.82
CA ALA A 49 14.68 -6.57 5.81
C ALA A 49 15.44 -5.24 5.95
N ALA A 50 16.22 -4.89 4.93
CA ALA A 50 16.99 -3.66 4.89
C ALA A 50 17.22 -3.19 3.44
N ALA A 51 17.19 -1.87 3.22
CA ALA A 51 17.46 -1.26 1.92
C ALA A 51 16.67 -1.88 0.74
N GLY A 52 15.40 -2.25 0.98
CA GLY A 52 14.52 -2.86 -0.03
C GLY A 52 14.86 -4.32 -0.37
N ARG A 53 15.64 -4.99 0.47
CA ARG A 53 16.04 -6.39 0.32
C ARG A 53 15.65 -7.21 1.54
N THR A 54 15.36 -8.48 1.32
CA THR A 54 15.15 -9.47 2.36
C THR A 54 16.16 -10.60 2.24
N GLU A 55 16.72 -11.00 3.38
CA GLU A 55 17.70 -12.07 3.46
C GLU A 55 17.40 -13.00 4.63
N LEU A 56 17.72 -14.29 4.47
CA LEU A 56 17.64 -15.27 5.54
C LEU A 56 18.87 -15.09 6.44
N VAL A 57 18.61 -14.94 7.73
CA VAL A 57 19.64 -14.86 8.76
C VAL A 57 19.73 -16.21 9.45
N GLU A 58 20.87 -16.88 9.30
CA GLU A 58 21.18 -18.10 10.03
C GLU A 58 21.32 -17.82 11.54
N LEU A 59 21.05 -18.84 12.37
CA LEU A 59 21.02 -18.65 13.83
C LEU A 59 22.34 -18.15 14.40
N ASP A 60 23.46 -18.62 13.85
CA ASP A 60 24.79 -18.27 14.35
C ASP A 60 25.49 -17.23 13.44
N ALA A 61 24.76 -16.64 12.48
CA ALA A 61 25.27 -15.52 11.69
C ALA A 61 25.43 -14.29 12.58
N GLU A 62 26.55 -13.59 12.45
CA GLU A 62 26.82 -12.31 13.12
C GLU A 62 26.32 -11.16 12.24
N ILE A 63 25.53 -10.27 12.83
CA ILE A 63 24.96 -9.09 12.17
C ILE A 63 25.47 -7.85 12.87
N ASP A 64 26.24 -7.02 12.17
CA ASP A 64 26.62 -5.70 12.65
C ASP A 64 25.48 -4.71 12.41
N LEU A 65 24.81 -4.32 13.48
CA LEU A 65 23.65 -3.42 13.44
C LEU A 65 23.98 -2.05 12.84
N ARG A 66 25.25 -1.64 12.84
CA ARG A 66 25.71 -0.34 12.32
C ARG A 66 25.75 -0.29 10.79
N GLU A 67 25.71 -1.44 10.12
CA GLU A 67 25.65 -1.51 8.66
C GLU A 67 24.27 -1.11 8.12
N TYR A 68 23.29 -0.98 9.00
CA TYR A 68 21.89 -0.71 8.66
C TYR A 68 21.40 0.55 9.36
N GLU A 69 20.65 1.40 8.65
CA GLU A 69 20.05 2.59 9.26
C GLU A 69 18.89 2.23 10.19
N THR A 70 18.03 1.31 9.76
CA THR A 70 16.84 0.86 10.50
C THR A 70 16.61 -0.65 10.30
N PRO A 71 17.50 -1.51 10.83
CA PRO A 71 17.41 -2.96 10.63
C PRO A 71 16.09 -3.51 11.18
N ARG A 72 15.38 -4.29 10.35
CA ARG A 72 14.10 -4.89 10.71
C ARG A 72 14.15 -6.38 10.49
N PHE A 73 14.02 -7.12 11.58
CA PHE A 73 13.94 -8.56 11.58
C PHE A 73 12.48 -9.02 11.63
N TYR A 74 12.18 -10.04 10.85
CA TYR A 74 10.92 -10.77 10.91
C TYR A 74 11.20 -12.21 11.29
N ALA A 75 10.63 -12.65 12.40
CA ALA A 75 10.73 -14.01 12.88
C ALA A 75 9.41 -14.72 12.60
N LEU A 76 9.45 -15.69 11.69
CA LEU A 76 8.29 -16.47 11.28
C LEU A 76 8.51 -17.92 11.70
N GLN A 77 7.53 -18.51 12.37
CA GLN A 77 7.58 -19.92 12.71
C GLN A 77 7.37 -20.74 11.43
N SER A 78 8.44 -21.36 10.94
CA SER A 78 8.47 -22.03 9.64
C SER A 78 9.70 -22.93 9.51
N ASP A 79 9.57 -24.00 8.73
CA ASP A 79 10.67 -24.92 8.41
C ASP A 79 11.40 -24.54 7.11
N ARG A 80 10.87 -23.59 6.34
CA ARG A 80 11.34 -23.25 4.98
C ARG A 80 11.25 -21.76 4.68
N VAL A 81 11.91 -21.39 3.59
CA VAL A 81 11.78 -20.08 2.95
C VAL A 81 11.34 -20.25 1.51
N PHE A 82 10.65 -19.24 0.99
CA PHE A 82 10.19 -19.11 -0.38
C PHE A 82 10.98 -17.99 -1.03
N SER A 83 11.52 -18.26 -2.22
CA SER A 83 12.18 -17.26 -3.05
C SER A 83 11.17 -16.59 -3.97
N PHE A 84 11.35 -15.30 -4.19
CA PHE A 84 10.62 -14.50 -5.18
C PHE A 84 11.55 -13.40 -5.70
N THR A 85 11.20 -12.76 -6.80
CA THR A 85 11.97 -11.61 -7.30
C THR A 85 11.12 -10.35 -7.32
N VAL A 86 11.74 -9.19 -7.08
CA VAL A 86 11.14 -7.88 -7.37
C VAL A 86 12.09 -7.11 -8.27
N ASP A 87 11.65 -6.76 -9.48
CA ASP A 87 12.50 -6.11 -10.49
C ASP A 87 13.82 -6.87 -10.73
N GLU A 88 13.72 -8.20 -10.89
CA GLU A 88 14.84 -9.14 -11.04
C GLU A 88 15.79 -9.24 -9.82
N ILE A 89 15.45 -8.59 -8.70
CA ILE A 89 16.22 -8.69 -7.46
C ILE A 89 15.65 -9.83 -6.64
N ASP A 90 16.50 -10.80 -6.31
CA ASP A 90 16.16 -11.92 -5.44
C ASP A 90 15.76 -11.46 -4.03
N GLN A 91 14.71 -12.08 -3.53
CA GLN A 91 14.14 -11.85 -2.21
C GLN A 91 13.76 -13.21 -1.59
N VAL A 92 13.67 -13.24 -0.26
CA VAL A 92 13.20 -14.40 0.49
C VAL A 92 12.13 -14.05 1.53
N TRP A 93 11.19 -14.97 1.75
CA TRP A 93 10.18 -14.87 2.78
C TRP A 93 9.87 -16.23 3.41
N ALA A 94 9.49 -16.28 4.68
CA ALA A 94 9.31 -17.54 5.41
C ALA A 94 7.84 -17.97 5.58
N ASN A 95 6.91 -17.32 4.89
CA ASN A 95 5.50 -17.72 4.81
C ASN A 95 5.10 -17.90 3.34
N GLU A 96 4.19 -18.84 3.08
CA GLU A 96 3.65 -19.09 1.75
C GLU A 96 2.78 -17.95 1.21
N THR A 97 2.39 -17.02 2.07
CA THR A 97 1.66 -15.82 1.68
C THR A 97 2.30 -14.57 2.28
N ILE A 98 2.17 -13.46 1.56
CA ILE A 98 2.60 -12.16 2.03
C ILE A 98 1.50 -11.12 1.78
N PRO A 99 1.08 -10.34 2.79
CA PRO A 99 0.22 -9.18 2.58
C PRO A 99 0.89 -8.17 1.66
N VAL A 100 0.14 -7.59 0.71
CA VAL A 100 0.69 -6.62 -0.25
C VAL A 100 1.29 -5.41 0.46
N ASP A 101 0.64 -4.91 1.51
CA ASP A 101 1.15 -3.75 2.27
C ASP A 101 2.48 -4.05 2.98
N LEU A 102 2.67 -5.29 3.45
CA LEU A 102 3.95 -5.74 4.01
C LEU A 102 5.00 -5.87 2.92
N LEU A 103 4.67 -6.47 1.78
CA LEU A 103 5.59 -6.62 0.65
C LEU A 103 6.10 -5.25 0.15
N VAL A 104 5.21 -4.26 0.05
CA VAL A 104 5.54 -2.86 -0.27
C VAL A 104 6.55 -2.27 0.72
N ALA A 105 6.37 -2.53 2.01
CA ALA A 105 7.30 -2.08 3.04
C ALA A 105 8.66 -2.78 2.97
N LEU A 106 8.68 -4.10 2.76
CA LEU A 106 9.91 -4.91 2.67
C LEU A 106 10.83 -4.46 1.54
N VAL A 107 10.25 -4.14 0.37
CA VAL A 107 11.02 -3.73 -0.81
C VAL A 107 11.23 -2.21 -0.89
N ALA A 108 10.88 -1.48 0.17
CA ALA A 108 11.00 -0.03 0.26
C ALA A 108 10.40 0.69 -0.97
N MET A 109 9.24 0.23 -1.46
CA MET A 109 8.68 0.70 -2.72
C MET A 109 8.26 2.19 -2.62
N PRO A 110 8.70 3.04 -3.57
CA PRO A 110 8.25 4.43 -3.64
C PRO A 110 6.73 4.55 -3.83
N PRO A 111 6.08 5.58 -3.24
CA PRO A 111 4.62 5.70 -3.23
C PRO A 111 4.01 6.00 -4.62
N ASP A 112 4.83 6.43 -5.59
CA ASP A 112 4.46 6.67 -6.97
C ASP A 112 4.56 5.41 -7.85
N ARG A 113 4.89 4.24 -7.28
CA ARG A 113 4.96 2.96 -7.99
C ARG A 113 3.86 1.99 -7.59
N GLU A 114 3.47 1.14 -8.52
CA GLU A 114 2.60 -0.01 -8.27
C GLU A 114 3.35 -1.30 -8.50
N LEU A 115 2.96 -2.32 -7.74
CA LEU A 115 3.54 -3.65 -7.77
C LEU A 115 2.67 -4.57 -8.61
N LEU A 116 3.30 -5.35 -9.48
CA LEU A 116 2.63 -6.30 -10.34
C LEU A 116 3.20 -7.69 -10.12
N LEU A 117 2.32 -8.69 -10.22
CA LEU A 117 2.69 -10.09 -10.31
C LEU A 117 2.70 -10.51 -11.77
N GLU A 118 3.87 -10.95 -12.24
CA GLU A 118 4.05 -11.38 -13.62
C GLU A 118 3.44 -12.76 -13.84
N ARG A 119 2.77 -12.94 -14.98
CA ARG A 119 2.17 -14.21 -15.37
C ARG A 119 2.67 -14.64 -16.74
N THR A 120 3.11 -15.89 -16.86
CA THR A 120 3.61 -16.41 -18.13
C THR A 120 2.45 -16.59 -19.11
N GLY A 121 2.47 -15.85 -20.22
CA GLY A 121 1.44 -15.96 -21.26
C GLY A 121 0.11 -15.30 -20.91
N GLU A 122 0.04 -14.56 -19.81
CA GLU A 122 -1.14 -13.82 -19.37
C GLU A 122 -0.74 -12.38 -19.00
N PRO A 123 -1.68 -11.42 -19.00
CA PRO A 123 -1.41 -10.08 -18.48
C PRO A 123 -1.01 -10.11 -17.01
N ASP A 124 -0.14 -9.18 -16.62
CA ASP A 124 0.27 -9.06 -15.23
C ASP A 124 -0.88 -8.58 -14.34
N ILE A 125 -0.82 -9.01 -13.09
CA ILE A 125 -1.83 -8.69 -12.10
C ILE A 125 -1.31 -7.54 -11.25
N VAL A 126 -1.98 -6.39 -11.29
CA VAL A 126 -1.70 -5.28 -10.36
C VAL A 126 -2.11 -5.68 -8.95
N LEU A 127 -1.16 -5.63 -8.02
CA LEU A 127 -1.37 -5.98 -6.62
C LEU A 127 -1.88 -4.76 -5.85
N SER A 128 -3.05 -4.91 -5.23
CA SER A 128 -3.72 -3.84 -4.49
C SER A 128 -3.50 -3.96 -2.98
N SER A 129 -3.44 -2.82 -2.30
CA SER A 129 -3.43 -2.73 -0.83
C SER A 129 -4.59 -3.53 -0.22
N GLY A 130 -4.36 -4.17 0.93
CA GLY A 130 -5.28 -5.11 1.56
C GLY A 130 -5.35 -6.51 0.91
N GLY A 131 -4.69 -6.72 -0.23
CA GLY A 131 -4.56 -8.03 -0.86
C GLY A 131 -3.44 -8.89 -0.28
N THR A 132 -3.31 -10.11 -0.80
CA THR A 132 -2.21 -11.04 -0.49
C THR A 132 -1.60 -11.61 -1.77
N VAL A 133 -0.32 -11.94 -1.71
CA VAL A 133 0.41 -12.69 -2.75
C VAL A 133 0.71 -14.07 -2.21
N SER A 134 0.51 -15.12 -3.02
CA SER A 134 0.94 -16.48 -2.69
C SER A 134 2.29 -16.78 -3.33
N LEU A 135 3.20 -17.33 -2.54
CA LEU A 135 4.53 -17.81 -2.92
C LEU A 135 4.60 -19.35 -2.98
N ALA A 136 3.49 -20.05 -2.75
CA ALA A 136 3.40 -21.51 -2.78
C ALA A 136 3.34 -22.10 -4.20
N GLY A 137 3.54 -21.26 -5.23
CA GLY A 137 3.60 -21.68 -6.62
C GLY A 137 4.68 -22.75 -6.86
N LYS A 138 4.58 -23.44 -8.01
CA LYS A 138 5.60 -24.43 -8.42
C LYS A 138 6.90 -23.79 -8.89
N ALA A 139 6.87 -22.49 -9.18
CA ALA A 139 7.99 -21.71 -9.66
C ALA A 139 8.19 -20.49 -8.75
N VAL A 140 9.34 -19.83 -8.90
CA VAL A 140 9.61 -18.54 -8.26
C VAL A 140 8.59 -17.54 -8.78
N GLU A 141 7.93 -16.82 -7.87
CA GLU A 141 7.04 -15.73 -8.26
C GLU A 141 7.87 -14.52 -8.66
N HIS A 142 7.58 -13.96 -9.82
CA HIS A 142 8.25 -12.78 -10.35
C HIS A 142 7.33 -11.57 -10.19
N LEU A 143 7.81 -10.56 -9.47
CA LEU A 143 7.14 -9.28 -9.34
C LEU A 143 7.94 -8.18 -10.00
N ARG A 144 7.23 -7.15 -10.47
CA ARG A 144 7.84 -5.92 -10.95
C ARG A 144 7.20 -4.70 -10.33
N THR A 145 7.96 -3.63 -10.24
CA THR A 145 7.43 -2.30 -10.01
C THR A 145 7.36 -1.53 -11.32
N ARG A 146 6.32 -0.72 -11.47
CA ARG A 146 6.27 0.32 -12.51
C ARG A 146 5.77 1.61 -11.89
N PRO A 147 6.08 2.80 -12.47
CA PRO A 147 5.37 4.01 -12.10
C PRO A 147 3.89 3.70 -12.14
N LYS A 148 3.16 4.03 -11.06
CA LYS A 148 1.71 4.04 -11.09
C LYS A 148 1.35 4.72 -12.38
N ALA A 149 0.50 4.07 -13.19
CA ALA A 149 -0.19 4.84 -14.19
C ALA A 149 -0.70 6.07 -13.44
N THR A 150 -0.43 7.26 -13.98
CA THR A 150 -1.31 8.38 -13.73
C THR A 150 -2.63 7.87 -14.27
N HIS A 151 -3.36 7.09 -13.45
CA HIS A 151 -4.78 6.93 -13.60
C HIS A 151 -5.20 8.37 -13.75
N GLU A 152 -5.68 8.75 -14.95
CA GLU A 152 -6.16 10.10 -15.19
C GLU A 152 -7.17 10.35 -14.09
N LEU A 153 -6.72 10.98 -13.00
CA LEU A 153 -7.56 11.22 -11.86
C LEU A 153 -8.66 12.08 -12.42
N VAL A 154 -9.89 11.70 -12.11
CA VAL A 154 -11.00 12.52 -12.52
C VAL A 154 -10.96 13.75 -11.62
N GLU A 155 -10.76 14.93 -12.22
CA GLU A 155 -10.92 16.21 -11.55
C GLU A 155 -12.42 16.52 -11.54
N VAL A 156 -13.05 16.39 -10.37
CA VAL A 156 -14.50 16.52 -10.23
C VAL A 156 -14.86 17.81 -9.52
N THR A 157 -15.77 18.56 -10.11
CA THR A 157 -16.45 19.69 -9.48
C THR A 157 -17.95 19.44 -9.53
N VAL A 158 -18.63 19.57 -8.39
CA VAL A 158 -20.08 19.40 -8.27
C VAL A 158 -20.71 20.77 -8.13
N PHE A 159 -21.62 21.10 -9.05
CA PHE A 159 -22.43 22.31 -9.03
C PHE A 159 -23.83 21.97 -8.56
N THR A 160 -24.32 22.72 -7.58
CA THR A 160 -25.69 22.64 -7.07
C THR A 160 -26.26 24.04 -6.93
N THR A 161 -27.57 24.17 -6.73
CA THR A 161 -28.21 25.47 -6.43
C THR A 161 -27.72 26.09 -5.12
N SER A 162 -27.20 25.29 -4.18
CA SER A 162 -26.74 25.74 -2.87
C SER A 162 -25.23 26.06 -2.84
N GLY A 163 -24.50 25.79 -3.93
CA GLY A 163 -23.07 26.04 -4.01
C GLY A 163 -22.30 25.00 -4.82
N THR A 164 -20.97 25.16 -4.80
CA THR A 164 -20.02 24.31 -5.52
C THR A 164 -19.18 23.48 -4.54
N PHE A 165 -18.89 22.23 -4.89
CA PHE A 165 -17.99 21.36 -4.15
C PHE A 165 -16.90 20.76 -5.05
N PRO A 166 -15.61 20.85 -4.67
CA PRO A 166 -15.09 21.68 -3.58
C PRO A 166 -15.31 23.18 -3.85
N GLU A 167 -15.24 24.00 -2.80
CA GLU A 167 -15.38 25.46 -2.90
C GLU A 167 -14.29 26.08 -3.79
N GLU A 168 -13.10 25.47 -3.79
CA GLU A 168 -11.99 25.85 -4.66
C GLU A 168 -11.39 24.61 -5.37
N GLY A 169 -11.08 24.77 -6.65
CA GLY A 169 -10.43 23.73 -7.46
C GLY A 169 -11.35 22.55 -7.81
N ALA A 170 -10.82 21.34 -7.71
CA ALA A 170 -11.53 20.11 -8.03
C ALA A 170 -11.12 18.98 -7.07
N LEU A 171 -12.07 18.12 -6.73
CA LEU A 171 -11.79 16.88 -6.02
C LEU A 171 -11.14 15.89 -7.00
N ARG A 172 -9.98 15.34 -6.65
CA ARG A 172 -9.33 14.31 -7.46
C ARG A 172 -9.70 12.92 -6.97
N VAL A 173 -10.27 12.10 -7.84
CA VAL A 173 -10.68 10.72 -7.51
C VAL A 173 -10.21 9.71 -8.56
N PRO A 174 -9.99 8.44 -8.18
CA PRO A 174 -9.80 7.36 -9.16
C PRO A 174 -11.01 7.24 -10.11
N PRO A 175 -10.82 6.91 -11.40
CA PRO A 175 -11.93 6.69 -12.35
C PRO A 175 -12.92 5.60 -11.92
N VAL A 176 -12.49 4.65 -11.09
CA VAL A 176 -13.32 3.58 -10.52
C VAL A 176 -14.23 4.05 -9.37
N THR A 177 -14.09 5.29 -8.88
CA THR A 177 -14.95 5.84 -7.83
C THR A 177 -16.39 5.96 -8.30
N VAL A 178 -17.34 5.48 -7.49
CA VAL A 178 -18.78 5.60 -7.74
C VAL A 178 -19.23 7.05 -7.55
N VAL A 179 -19.94 7.60 -8.55
CA VAL A 179 -20.37 9.02 -8.56
C VAL A 179 -21.16 9.38 -7.31
N LYS A 180 -22.06 8.50 -6.84
CA LYS A 180 -22.85 8.69 -5.61
C LYS A 180 -22.00 8.95 -4.36
N GLN A 181 -20.79 8.41 -4.27
CA GLN A 181 -19.90 8.68 -3.14
C GLN A 181 -19.38 10.13 -3.16
N VAL A 182 -19.15 10.69 -4.35
CA VAL A 182 -18.75 12.10 -4.50
C VAL A 182 -19.94 13.00 -4.18
N LEU A 183 -21.14 12.68 -4.67
CA LEU A 183 -22.36 13.43 -4.37
C LEU A 183 -22.68 13.43 -2.87
N ALA A 184 -22.49 12.31 -2.17
CA ALA A 184 -22.67 12.24 -0.72
C ALA A 184 -21.71 13.17 0.04
N ARG A 185 -20.46 13.29 -0.42
CA ARG A 185 -19.48 14.25 0.15
C ARG A 185 -19.89 15.69 -0.12
N ALA A 186 -20.37 15.98 -1.33
CA ALA A 186 -20.88 17.31 -1.69
C ALA A 186 -22.09 17.68 -0.83
N ALA A 187 -23.07 16.78 -0.68
CA ALA A 187 -24.24 17.00 0.16
C ALA A 187 -23.88 17.27 1.63
N ALA A 188 -22.95 16.50 2.19
CA ALA A 188 -22.50 16.72 3.56
C ALA A 188 -21.76 18.05 3.73
N LYS A 189 -21.00 18.49 2.71
CA LYS A 189 -20.24 19.75 2.76
C LYS A 189 -21.13 20.98 2.51
N LEU A 190 -22.18 20.84 1.73
CA LEU A 190 -23.12 21.90 1.35
C LEU A 190 -24.41 21.88 2.19
N ASP A 191 -24.45 21.07 3.26
CA ASP A 191 -25.60 20.92 4.16
C ASP A 191 -26.94 20.63 3.44
N LEU A 192 -26.90 19.79 2.40
CA LEU A 192 -28.10 19.42 1.63
C LEU A 192 -28.94 18.38 2.37
N THR A 193 -30.24 18.63 2.50
CA THR A 193 -31.15 17.82 3.35
C THR A 193 -32.07 16.88 2.57
N ASP A 194 -32.42 17.17 1.31
CA ASP A 194 -33.17 16.25 0.45
C ASP A 194 -32.66 16.30 -0.99
N THR A 195 -32.07 15.19 -1.42
CA THR A 195 -31.52 15.00 -2.77
C THR A 195 -32.06 13.74 -3.45
N THR A 196 -33.15 13.19 -2.92
CA THR A 196 -33.67 11.87 -3.30
C THR A 196 -34.11 11.83 -4.77
N ASP A 197 -34.75 12.90 -5.23
CA ASP A 197 -35.26 13.04 -6.60
C ASP A 197 -34.34 13.85 -7.52
N TRP A 198 -33.11 14.12 -7.07
CA TRP A 198 -32.17 14.91 -7.86
C TRP A 198 -31.53 14.08 -8.95
N VAL A 199 -31.38 14.71 -10.12
CA VAL A 199 -30.66 14.15 -11.26
C VAL A 199 -29.25 14.74 -11.29
N VAL A 200 -28.30 13.94 -11.73
CA VAL A 200 -26.93 14.39 -11.99
C VAL A 200 -26.66 14.32 -13.49
N THR A 201 -26.16 15.40 -14.05
CA THR A 201 -25.81 15.49 -15.46
C THR A 201 -24.37 15.92 -15.66
N VAL A 202 -23.82 15.58 -16.83
CA VAL A 202 -22.53 16.09 -17.33
C VAL A 202 -22.77 16.61 -18.73
N GLY A 203 -22.55 17.91 -18.95
CA GLY A 203 -22.81 18.55 -20.25
C GLY A 203 -24.26 18.37 -20.73
N GLY A 204 -25.22 18.42 -19.81
CA GLY A 204 -26.65 18.24 -20.09
C GLY A 204 -27.11 16.79 -20.32
N ARG A 205 -26.23 15.79 -20.15
CA ARG A 205 -26.59 14.36 -20.25
C ARG A 205 -26.73 13.73 -18.86
N ASP A 206 -27.90 13.15 -18.56
CA ASP A 206 -28.12 12.31 -17.38
C ASP A 206 -27.06 11.19 -17.30
N ILE A 207 -26.42 11.06 -16.14
CA ILE A 207 -25.50 9.95 -15.84
C ILE A 207 -26.09 9.07 -14.73
N ASN A 208 -25.62 7.83 -14.61
CA ASN A 208 -26.07 6.94 -13.54
C ASN A 208 -25.19 7.17 -12.29
N PRO A 209 -25.72 7.74 -11.19
CA PRO A 209 -24.93 7.99 -9.99
C PRO A 209 -24.44 6.70 -9.30
N ASN A 210 -25.10 5.56 -9.54
CA ASN A 210 -24.68 4.27 -8.97
C ASN A 210 -23.52 3.62 -9.75
N HIS A 211 -23.12 4.17 -10.89
CA HIS A 211 -21.96 3.74 -11.66
C HIS A 211 -20.71 4.55 -11.28
N SER A 212 -19.52 3.98 -11.54
CA SER A 212 -18.26 4.70 -11.47
C SER A 212 -18.09 5.74 -12.59
N PHE A 213 -17.09 6.62 -12.49
CA PHE A 213 -16.75 7.53 -13.58
C PHE A 213 -16.41 6.74 -14.86
N THR A 214 -15.60 5.69 -14.77
CA THR A 214 -15.31 4.80 -15.92
C THR A 214 -16.57 4.14 -16.49
N GLN A 215 -17.47 3.64 -15.64
CA GLN A 215 -18.72 3.01 -16.10
C GLN A 215 -19.70 4.00 -16.75
N ASN A 216 -19.61 5.29 -16.41
CA ASN A 216 -20.32 6.37 -17.10
C ASN A 216 -19.57 6.89 -18.35
N GLY A 217 -18.38 6.35 -18.65
CA GLY A 217 -17.51 6.80 -19.74
C GLY A 217 -16.90 8.19 -19.49
N LEU A 218 -16.64 8.55 -18.23
CA LEU A 218 -16.11 9.83 -17.81
C LEU A 218 -14.62 9.71 -17.43
N SER A 219 -13.81 10.67 -17.88
CA SER A 219 -12.39 10.81 -17.57
C SER A 219 -11.96 12.28 -17.57
N GLY A 220 -10.74 12.58 -17.13
CA GLY A 220 -10.21 13.94 -17.12
C GLY A 220 -10.97 14.88 -16.17
N ARG A 221 -11.33 16.08 -16.64
CA ARG A 221 -12.13 17.04 -15.85
C ARG A 221 -13.61 16.82 -16.08
N VAL A 222 -14.37 16.68 -14.99
CA VAL A 222 -15.80 16.39 -14.99
C VAL A 222 -16.52 17.39 -14.09
N GLU A 223 -17.46 18.11 -14.70
CA GLU A 223 -18.37 19.02 -14.00
C GLU A 223 -19.72 18.30 -13.85
N LEU A 224 -20.07 17.98 -12.62
CA LEU A 224 -21.33 17.34 -12.25
C LEU A 224 -22.35 18.43 -11.91
N GLU A 225 -23.37 18.59 -12.74
CA GLU A 225 -24.53 19.41 -12.40
C GLU A 225 -25.52 18.53 -11.65
N TRP A 226 -25.76 18.84 -10.37
CA TRP A 226 -26.59 18.02 -9.49
C TRP A 226 -27.70 18.87 -8.86
N GLY A 227 -28.94 18.56 -9.21
CA GLY A 227 -30.10 19.35 -8.80
C GLY A 227 -31.43 18.65 -9.06
N PRO A 228 -32.56 19.30 -8.68
CA PRO A 228 -33.88 18.80 -8.98
C PRO A 228 -34.08 18.64 -10.49
N ARG A 229 -34.87 17.66 -10.92
CA ARG A 229 -35.23 17.50 -12.33
C ARG A 229 -36.08 18.69 -12.77
N GLU A 230 -35.51 19.62 -13.55
CA GLU A 230 -36.30 20.69 -14.14
C GLU A 230 -37.30 20.10 -15.15
N GLY A 231 -38.58 20.35 -14.93
CA GLY A 231 -39.63 20.00 -15.88
C GLY A 231 -39.45 20.82 -17.15
N GLY A 232 -39.32 20.15 -18.30
CA GLY A 232 -39.20 20.81 -19.59
C GLY A 232 -40.35 21.79 -19.82
N GLY A 233 -40.04 23.08 -19.77
CA GLY A 233 -40.92 24.16 -20.21
C GLY A 233 -41.02 24.16 -21.73
N GLY A 234 -41.87 23.29 -22.27
CA GLY A 234 -42.30 23.30 -23.66
C GLY A 234 -43.77 23.67 -23.77
N ALA A 235 -44.06 24.97 -23.87
CA ALA A 235 -45.19 25.56 -24.58
C ALA A 235 -44.94 27.06 -24.76
#